data_AF-A0A2Z6NZQ9-F1
#
_entry.id   AF-A0A2Z6NZQ9-F1
#
_cell.length_a   1.000
_cell.length_b   1.000
_cell.length_c   1.000
_cell.angle_alpha   90.00
_cell.angle_beta   90.00
_cell.angle_gamma   90.00
#
_symmetry.space_group_name_H-M   'P 1'
#
loop_
_entity.id
_entity.type
_entity.pdbx_description
1 polymer ?
#
loop_
_entity_poly.entity_id
_entity_poly.type
_entity_poly.pdbx_seq_one_letter_code
_entity_poly.pdbx_strand_id
1 'polypeptide(L)'
;LFQNFDQHRISKASCPSESFMGSEEQNSHPAEGVNFCHVDHQFTINLFVACCQLLCTIIRHRPSECKRCVAHLEASVTVLLNCLQTVLENKSIVNEGHFSWEVEEGVKCACFLRRIYEEIKQQKDIFGRQCCLFLSNYISIYSGYGPKRSGIRREIDEALRPGVYALIDACSVDDLQYLHTVFGEGPCRNTLTTLQHDYKLNFKYEGKV
;
A
#
# COMPACT_ATOMS: atom_id res chain seq x y z
N LEU A 1 6.38 -4.96 -11.42
CA LEU A 1 5.27 -5.88 -11.82
C LEU A 1 3.90 -5.19 -11.79
N PHE A 2 3.69 -4.16 -10.96
CA PHE A 2 2.37 -3.56 -10.75
C PHE A 2 2.21 -2.14 -11.31
N GLN A 3 2.96 -1.77 -12.35
CA GLN A 3 2.93 -0.40 -12.91
C GLN A 3 1.52 0.04 -13.35
N ASN A 4 0.60 -0.91 -13.56
CA ASN A 4 -0.77 -0.69 -14.02
C ASN A 4 -1.83 -1.17 -13.01
N PHE A 5 -1.48 -1.43 -11.74
CA PHE A 5 -2.49 -1.87 -10.75
C PHE A 5 -3.64 -0.85 -10.61
N ASP A 6 -3.30 0.44 -10.67
CA ASP A 6 -4.28 1.52 -10.67
C ASP A 6 -5.01 1.69 -12.01
N GLN A 7 -4.45 1.18 -13.12
CA GLN A 7 -5.06 1.24 -14.46
C GLN A 7 -6.07 0.11 -14.72
N HIS A 8 -5.96 -1.02 -14.02
CA HIS A 8 -6.99 -2.08 -14.07
C HIS A 8 -8.31 -1.66 -13.43
N ARG A 9 -8.35 -0.45 -12.83
CA ARG A 9 -9.50 0.16 -12.18
C ARG A 9 -10.43 0.92 -13.14
N ILE A 10 -10.58 0.45 -14.39
CA ILE A 10 -11.69 0.65 -15.36
C ILE A 10 -11.14 0.68 -16.79
N SER A 11 -11.46 -0.37 -17.56
CA SER A 11 -11.72 -0.26 -19.00
C SER A 11 -13.22 -0.43 -19.19
N LYS A 12 -13.99 0.66 -19.07
CA LYS A 12 -15.33 0.67 -19.66
C LYS A 12 -15.12 0.72 -21.16
N ALA A 13 -15.53 -0.34 -21.86
CA ALA A 13 -15.70 -0.29 -23.30
C ALA A 13 -16.59 0.92 -23.62
N SER A 14 -16.03 1.88 -24.35
CA SER A 14 -16.82 2.92 -25.00
C SER A 14 -17.69 2.23 -26.05
N CYS A 15 -18.98 2.03 -25.77
CA CYS A 15 -19.93 1.74 -26.85
C CYS A 15 -20.08 3.03 -27.69
N PRO A 16 -20.04 2.92 -29.03
CA PRO A 16 -20.13 4.07 -29.90
C PRO A 16 -21.53 4.68 -29.81
N SER A 17 -21.59 6.00 -29.81
CA SER A 17 -22.82 6.76 -29.96
C SER A 17 -23.37 6.56 -31.38
N GLU A 18 -24.27 5.58 -31.55
CA GLU A 18 -25.14 5.51 -32.72
C GLU A 18 -26.40 6.34 -32.48
N SER A 19 -26.54 7.39 -33.28
CA SER A 19 -27.79 8.13 -33.46
C SER A 19 -28.81 7.23 -34.15
N PHE A 20 -29.95 6.93 -33.51
CA PHE A 20 -31.14 6.49 -34.24
C PHE A 20 -32.42 6.88 -33.50
N MET A 21 -33.27 7.66 -34.18
CA MET A 21 -34.66 7.92 -33.82
C MET A 21 -35.51 6.66 -34.05
N GLY A 22 -36.42 6.34 -33.13
CA GLY A 22 -37.47 5.34 -33.34
C GLY A 22 -38.29 5.07 -32.07
N SER A 23 -39.61 5.15 -32.19
CA SER A 23 -40.64 5.26 -31.15
C SER A 23 -40.98 4.00 -30.32
N GLU A 24 -41.54 4.29 -29.13
CA GLU A 24 -42.63 3.64 -28.36
C GLU A 24 -42.56 2.20 -27.80
N GLU A 25 -42.83 2.15 -26.48
CA GLU A 25 -43.48 1.12 -25.65
C GLU A 25 -43.03 -0.36 -25.70
N GLN A 26 -42.39 -0.86 -24.63
CA GLN A 26 -43.04 -1.67 -23.58
C GLN A 26 -42.05 -2.32 -22.60
N ASN A 27 -42.49 -2.40 -21.34
CA ASN A 27 -42.09 -3.35 -20.29
C ASN A 27 -40.69 -3.20 -19.68
N SER A 28 -40.62 -2.25 -18.74
CA SER A 28 -39.60 -2.18 -17.69
C SER A 28 -39.68 -3.39 -16.74
N HIS A 29 -38.78 -4.36 -16.93
CA HIS A 29 -38.24 -5.16 -15.83
C HIS A 29 -36.90 -4.54 -15.41
N PRO A 30 -36.66 -4.18 -14.14
CA PRO A 30 -35.35 -3.75 -13.71
C PRO A 30 -34.45 -4.99 -13.66
N ALA A 31 -33.65 -5.19 -14.70
CA ALA A 31 -32.58 -6.17 -14.68
C ALA A 31 -31.62 -5.82 -13.53
N GLU A 32 -31.28 -6.83 -12.74
CA GLU A 32 -30.48 -6.80 -11.53
C GLU A 32 -29.12 -6.11 -11.74
N GLY A 33 -29.07 -4.79 -11.63
CA GLY A 33 -27.85 -4.00 -11.53
C GLY A 33 -27.15 -4.13 -10.18
N VAL A 34 -27.35 -5.24 -9.45
CA VAL A 34 -26.99 -5.36 -8.03
C VAL A 34 -25.64 -6.07 -7.79
N ASN A 35 -25.03 -6.71 -8.79
CA ASN A 35 -23.89 -7.61 -8.52
C ASN A 35 -22.54 -7.26 -9.17
N PHE A 36 -22.44 -6.29 -10.07
CA PHE A 36 -21.14 -5.99 -10.71
C PHE A 36 -20.19 -5.18 -9.81
N CYS A 37 -20.73 -4.26 -9.00
CA CYS A 37 -19.92 -3.38 -8.14
C CYS A 37 -19.25 -4.14 -6.97
N HIS A 38 -19.98 -5.08 -6.35
CA HIS A 38 -19.47 -5.88 -5.24
C HIS A 38 -18.43 -6.91 -5.69
N VAL A 39 -18.61 -7.51 -6.88
CA VAL A 39 -17.67 -8.49 -7.44
C VAL A 39 -16.32 -7.84 -7.78
N ASP A 40 -16.33 -6.63 -8.33
CA ASP A 40 -15.12 -5.88 -8.69
C ASP A 40 -14.34 -5.40 -7.44
N HIS A 41 -15.07 -5.03 -6.39
CA HIS A 41 -14.50 -4.61 -5.11
C HIS A 41 -13.80 -5.76 -4.37
N GLN A 42 -14.50 -6.90 -4.20
CA GLN A 42 -13.92 -8.09 -3.57
C GLN A 42 -12.76 -8.65 -4.39
N PHE A 43 -12.82 -8.55 -5.73
CA PHE A 43 -11.71 -8.90 -6.61
C PHE A 43 -10.49 -8.04 -6.37
N THR A 44 -10.65 -6.71 -6.25
CA THR A 44 -9.53 -5.78 -6.01
C THR A 44 -8.82 -6.08 -4.68
N ILE A 45 -9.58 -6.36 -3.61
CA ILE A 45 -9.02 -6.76 -2.32
C ILE A 45 -8.28 -8.10 -2.44
N ASN A 46 -8.88 -9.09 -3.09
CA ASN A 46 -8.26 -10.40 -3.27
C ASN A 46 -6.99 -10.32 -4.11
N LEU A 47 -6.98 -9.49 -5.15
CA LEU A 47 -5.82 -9.23 -5.97
C LEU A 47 -4.71 -8.59 -5.13
N PHE A 48 -5.02 -7.57 -4.32
CA PHE A 48 -4.05 -6.96 -3.41
C PHE A 48 -3.41 -7.98 -2.46
N VAL A 49 -4.25 -8.82 -1.84
CA VAL A 49 -3.82 -9.87 -0.92
C VAL A 49 -2.93 -10.88 -1.64
N ALA A 50 -3.33 -11.34 -2.83
CA ALA A 50 -2.55 -12.26 -3.65
C ALA A 50 -1.20 -11.66 -4.06
N CYS A 51 -1.16 -10.38 -4.41
CA CYS A 51 0.09 -9.65 -4.70
C CYS A 51 1.01 -9.63 -3.47
N CYS A 52 0.47 -9.30 -2.28
CA CYS A 52 1.26 -9.32 -1.04
C CYS A 52 1.80 -10.72 -0.73
N GLN A 53 0.96 -11.75 -0.86
CA GLN A 53 1.35 -13.14 -0.63
C GLN A 53 2.43 -13.61 -1.62
N LEU A 54 2.30 -13.25 -2.90
CA LEU A 54 3.29 -13.54 -3.92
C LEU A 54 4.63 -12.89 -3.59
N LEU A 55 4.64 -11.59 -3.27
CA LEU A 55 5.85 -10.87 -2.89
C LEU A 55 6.50 -11.47 -1.64
N CYS A 56 5.73 -11.74 -0.58
CA CYS A 56 6.23 -12.44 0.60
C CYS A 56 6.89 -13.78 0.25
N THR A 57 6.24 -14.58 -0.59
CA THR A 57 6.73 -15.90 -1.00
C THR A 57 8.05 -15.79 -1.76
N ILE A 58 8.16 -14.84 -2.70
CA ILE A 58 9.38 -14.67 -3.49
C ILE A 58 10.51 -14.11 -2.61
N ILE A 59 10.24 -13.14 -1.71
CA ILE A 59 11.24 -12.63 -0.77
C ILE A 59 11.77 -13.76 0.12
N ARG A 60 10.89 -14.62 0.64
CA ARG A 60 11.26 -15.74 1.50
C ARG A 60 12.13 -16.78 0.79
N HIS A 61 11.71 -17.21 -0.41
CA HIS A 61 12.31 -18.37 -1.06
C HIS A 61 13.40 -18.00 -2.08
N ARG A 62 13.43 -16.75 -2.56
CA ARG A 62 14.39 -16.26 -3.56
C ARG A 62 14.96 -14.87 -3.19
N PRO A 63 15.43 -14.65 -1.94
CA PRO A 63 15.88 -13.33 -1.48
C PRO A 63 17.03 -12.75 -2.31
N SER A 64 17.96 -13.59 -2.79
CA SER A 64 19.07 -13.15 -3.65
C SER A 64 18.60 -12.61 -5.01
N GLU A 65 17.58 -13.20 -5.61
CA GLU A 65 17.00 -12.69 -6.86
C GLU A 65 16.18 -11.43 -6.61
N CYS A 66 15.44 -11.37 -5.50
CA CYS A 66 14.77 -10.14 -5.06
C CYS A 66 15.76 -8.98 -4.88
N LYS A 67 16.94 -9.24 -4.30
CA LYS A 67 18.00 -8.24 -4.14
C LYS A 67 18.49 -7.70 -5.48
N ARG A 68 18.68 -8.57 -6.48
CA ARG A 68 19.10 -8.17 -7.84
C ARG A 68 18.04 -7.29 -8.51
N CYS A 69 16.76 -7.55 -8.23
CA CYS A 69 15.63 -6.80 -8.77
C CYS A 69 15.00 -5.86 -7.74
N VAL A 70 15.79 -5.33 -6.79
CA VAL A 70 15.23 -4.59 -5.64
C VAL A 70 14.41 -3.37 -6.05
N ALA A 71 14.80 -2.67 -7.12
CA ALA A 71 14.04 -1.52 -7.63
C ALA A 71 12.63 -1.92 -8.08
N HIS A 72 12.47 -3.11 -8.68
CA HIS A 72 11.16 -3.61 -9.06
C HIS A 72 10.35 -4.09 -7.86
N LEU A 73 11.00 -4.68 -6.86
CA LEU A 73 10.36 -5.08 -5.62
C LEU A 73 9.88 -3.85 -4.85
N GLU A 74 10.74 -2.87 -4.65
CA GLU A 74 10.46 -1.60 -4.01
C GLU A 74 9.29 -0.88 -4.71
N ALA A 75 9.37 -0.66 -6.03
CA ALA A 75 8.27 -0.04 -6.78
C ALA A 75 6.95 -0.80 -6.64
N SER A 76 7.01 -2.14 -6.61
CA SER A 76 5.83 -3.00 -6.45
C SER A 76 5.19 -2.84 -5.06
N VAL A 77 6.00 -2.79 -4.00
CA VAL A 77 5.54 -2.56 -2.62
C VAL A 77 5.02 -1.13 -2.45
N THR A 78 5.65 -0.16 -3.10
CA THR A 78 5.22 1.24 -3.10
C THR A 78 3.85 1.42 -3.73
N VAL A 79 3.56 0.72 -4.85
CA VAL A 79 2.21 0.71 -5.44
C VAL A 79 1.18 0.16 -4.45
N LEU A 80 1.46 -0.98 -3.83
CA LEU A 80 0.55 -1.56 -2.82
C LEU A 80 0.33 -0.60 -1.64
N LEU A 81 1.39 0.06 -1.17
CA LEU A 81 1.28 1.04 -0.12
C LEU A 81 0.44 2.27 -0.54
N ASN A 82 0.57 2.73 -1.78
CA ASN A 82 -0.25 3.81 -2.34
C ASN A 82 -1.73 3.43 -2.44
N CYS A 83 -2.06 2.16 -2.72
CA CYS A 83 -3.45 1.70 -2.71
C CYS A 83 -4.09 1.92 -1.32
N LEU A 84 -3.32 1.84 -0.23
CA LEU A 84 -3.84 2.11 1.11
C LEU A 84 -4.14 3.61 1.35
N GLN A 85 -3.57 4.53 0.58
CA GLN A 85 -3.99 5.94 0.60
C GLN A 85 -5.36 6.13 -0.03
N THR A 86 -5.77 5.26 -0.98
CA THR A 86 -7.02 5.44 -1.72
C THR A 86 -8.28 5.28 -0.88
N VAL A 87 -8.17 4.67 0.31
CA VAL A 87 -9.23 4.59 1.34
C VAL A 87 -9.66 5.97 1.87
N LEU A 88 -8.87 7.03 1.61
CA LEU A 88 -9.15 8.38 2.13
C LEU A 88 -10.21 9.17 1.35
N GLU A 89 -10.52 8.80 0.10
CA GLU A 89 -11.41 9.58 -0.79
C GLU A 89 -12.91 9.31 -0.56
N ASN A 90 -13.31 9.15 0.70
CA ASN A 90 -14.72 9.24 1.04
C ASN A 90 -15.05 10.70 1.35
N LYS A 91 -15.79 11.32 0.41
CA LYS A 91 -16.51 12.61 0.47
C LYS A 91 -15.87 13.76 -0.32
N SER A 92 -15.88 13.70 -1.66
CA SER A 92 -16.40 14.83 -2.44
C SER A 92 -16.44 14.52 -3.94
N ILE A 93 -17.62 14.78 -4.51
CA ILE A 93 -17.89 15.05 -5.92
C ILE A 93 -18.06 13.81 -6.80
N VAL A 94 -19.34 13.53 -7.03
CA VAL A 94 -19.95 13.13 -8.31
C VAL A 94 -19.01 13.30 -9.51
N ASN A 95 -18.13 12.33 -9.77
CA ASN A 95 -17.78 11.89 -11.11
C ASN A 95 -16.91 10.63 -11.07
N GLU A 96 -17.30 9.65 -11.88
CA GLU A 96 -16.47 8.58 -12.43
C GLU A 96 -15.83 7.58 -11.44
N GLY A 97 -16.63 6.59 -11.01
CA GLY A 97 -16.18 5.19 -10.88
C GLY A 97 -15.11 4.84 -9.84
N HIS A 98 -14.68 5.77 -8.99
CA HIS A 98 -13.64 5.51 -8.01
C HIS A 98 -14.18 4.73 -6.80
N PHE A 99 -13.94 3.40 -6.78
CA PHE A 99 -14.20 2.54 -5.63
C PHE A 99 -13.42 3.01 -4.40
N SER A 100 -14.09 3.16 -3.25
CA SER A 100 -13.46 3.42 -1.96
C SER A 100 -13.53 2.14 -1.14
N TRP A 101 -12.38 1.66 -0.63
CA TRP A 101 -12.40 0.57 0.35
C TRP A 101 -12.99 1.05 1.67
N GLU A 102 -13.60 0.13 2.39
CA GLU A 102 -13.95 0.34 3.79
C GLU A 102 -12.69 0.29 4.66
N VAL A 103 -12.79 0.85 5.87
CA VAL A 103 -11.66 0.92 6.82
C VAL A 103 -11.16 -0.47 7.18
N GLU A 104 -12.09 -1.40 7.43
CA GLU A 104 -11.78 -2.78 7.80
C GLU A 104 -11.01 -3.51 6.68
N GLU A 105 -11.37 -3.26 5.44
CA GLU A 105 -10.71 -3.82 4.27
C GLU A 105 -9.32 -3.22 4.07
N GLY A 106 -9.18 -1.90 4.26
CA GLY A 106 -7.89 -1.22 4.32
C GLY A 106 -6.99 -1.80 5.41
N VAL A 107 -7.53 -2.06 6.60
CA VAL A 107 -6.82 -2.71 7.72
C VAL A 107 -6.40 -4.13 7.36
N LYS A 108 -7.28 -4.91 6.73
CA LYS A 108 -6.96 -6.26 6.23
C LYS A 108 -5.80 -6.22 5.24
N CYS A 109 -5.87 -5.35 4.23
CA CYS A 109 -4.81 -5.17 3.24
C CYS A 109 -3.50 -4.72 3.89
N ALA A 110 -3.55 -3.76 4.83
CA ALA A 110 -2.39 -3.36 5.63
C ALA A 110 -1.76 -4.53 6.37
N CYS A 111 -2.55 -5.43 6.96
CA CYS A 111 -2.02 -6.63 7.63
C CYS A 111 -1.23 -7.55 6.68
N PHE A 112 -1.61 -7.63 5.39
CA PHE A 112 -0.85 -8.38 4.40
C PHE A 112 0.40 -7.65 3.93
N LEU A 113 0.33 -6.32 3.73
CA LEU A 113 1.50 -5.50 3.38
C LEU A 113 2.54 -5.51 4.51
N ARG A 114 2.09 -5.47 5.76
CA ARG A 114 2.93 -5.59 6.96
C ARG A 114 3.81 -6.84 6.92
N ARG A 115 3.28 -7.98 6.46
CA ARG A 115 4.03 -9.24 6.35
C ARG A 115 5.18 -9.15 5.35
N ILE A 116 5.07 -8.30 4.31
CA ILE A 116 6.17 -8.05 3.38
C ILE A 116 7.33 -7.38 4.12
N TYR A 117 7.04 -6.37 4.93
CA TYR A 117 8.05 -5.68 5.74
C TYR A 117 8.71 -6.59 6.78
N GLU A 118 7.91 -7.43 7.44
CA GLU A 118 8.41 -8.45 8.36
C GLU A 118 9.32 -9.47 7.64
N GLU A 119 8.97 -9.91 6.43
CA GLU A 119 9.79 -10.83 5.65
C GLU A 119 11.09 -10.17 5.16
N ILE A 120 11.05 -8.89 4.75
CA ILE A 120 12.27 -8.12 4.41
C ILE A 120 13.21 -8.07 5.61
N LYS A 121 12.69 -7.85 6.83
CA LYS A 121 13.48 -7.92 8.06
C LYS A 121 14.12 -9.30 8.26
N GLN A 122 13.38 -10.39 8.05
CA GLN A 122 13.94 -11.75 8.19
C GLN A 122 15.12 -11.98 7.22
N GLN A 123 15.07 -11.34 6.05
CA GLN A 123 16.11 -11.41 5.04
C GLN A 123 17.11 -10.23 5.12
N LYS A 124 17.22 -9.54 6.27
CA LYS A 124 18.02 -8.30 6.39
C LYS A 124 19.49 -8.45 6.01
N ASP A 125 20.09 -9.61 6.24
CA ASP A 125 21.50 -9.84 5.90
C ASP A 125 21.72 -9.85 4.37
N ILE A 126 20.67 -10.19 3.62
CA ILE A 126 20.68 -10.18 2.16
C ILE A 126 20.36 -8.78 1.65
N PHE A 127 19.28 -8.15 2.12
CA PHE A 127 18.87 -6.82 1.65
C PHE A 127 19.80 -5.69 2.13
N GLY A 128 20.38 -5.83 3.32
CA GLY A 128 21.26 -4.85 3.94
C GLY A 128 20.66 -3.44 3.93
N ARG A 129 21.45 -2.48 3.44
CA ARG A 129 21.05 -1.07 3.30
C ARG A 129 19.75 -0.86 2.51
N GLN A 130 19.34 -1.80 1.66
CA GLN A 130 18.11 -1.65 0.86
C GLN A 130 16.84 -1.66 1.72
N CYS A 131 16.88 -2.16 2.96
CA CYS A 131 15.77 -2.06 3.90
C CYS A 131 15.31 -0.61 4.12
N CYS A 132 16.25 0.35 4.07
CA CYS A 132 15.93 1.76 4.26
C CYS A 132 15.08 2.36 3.13
N LEU A 133 15.08 1.74 1.93
CA LEU A 133 14.25 2.17 0.81
C LEU A 133 12.76 1.97 1.12
N PHE A 134 12.40 0.78 1.60
CA PHE A 134 11.03 0.46 2.00
C PHE A 134 10.54 1.34 3.14
N LEU A 135 11.39 1.58 4.14
CA LEU A 135 11.09 2.48 5.25
C LEU A 135 10.88 3.91 4.76
N SER A 136 11.72 4.38 3.82
CA SER A 136 11.63 5.73 3.28
C SER A 136 10.33 5.97 2.52
N ASN A 137 9.84 4.98 1.77
CA ASN A 137 8.59 5.07 1.04
C ASN A 137 7.40 5.14 1.98
N TYR A 138 7.37 4.28 3.01
CA TYR A 138 6.35 4.34 4.04
C TYR A 138 6.31 5.71 4.71
N ILE A 139 7.45 6.24 5.17
CA ILE A 139 7.51 7.55 5.84
C ILE A 139 7.03 8.66 4.91
N SER A 140 7.46 8.65 3.65
CA SER A 140 7.07 9.66 2.66
C SER A 140 5.57 9.65 2.41
N ILE A 141 5.00 8.47 2.18
CA ILE A 141 3.56 8.28 1.92
C ILE A 141 2.74 8.64 3.15
N TYR A 142 3.13 8.17 4.34
CA TYR A 142 2.49 8.50 5.61
C TYR A 142 2.48 10.01 5.86
N SER A 143 3.60 10.68 5.57
CA SER A 143 3.78 12.13 5.78
C SER A 143 3.11 12.99 4.71
N GLY A 144 2.32 12.40 3.81
CA GLY A 144 1.56 13.15 2.79
C GLY A 144 2.32 13.46 1.50
N TYR A 145 3.45 12.80 1.24
CA TYR A 145 4.19 12.93 -0.03
C TYR A 145 3.84 11.83 -1.06
N GLY A 146 2.84 11.00 -0.78
CA GLY A 146 2.32 10.03 -1.76
C GLY A 146 1.48 10.68 -2.87
N PRO A 147 1.07 9.92 -3.90
CA PRO A 147 0.36 10.43 -5.08
C PRO A 147 -0.88 11.26 -4.73
N LYS A 148 -1.61 10.85 -3.69
CA LYS A 148 -2.84 11.52 -3.25
C LYS A 148 -2.61 12.64 -2.23
N ARG A 149 -1.39 12.78 -1.73
CA ARG A 149 -0.98 13.73 -0.68
C ARG A 149 -1.85 13.71 0.59
N SER A 150 -2.52 12.59 0.82
CA SER A 150 -3.57 12.44 1.82
C SER A 150 -3.08 11.75 3.10
N GLY A 151 -1.88 11.16 3.08
CA GLY A 151 -1.35 10.35 4.17
C GLY A 151 -2.01 8.97 4.25
N ILE A 152 -1.75 8.26 5.36
CA ILE A 152 -2.35 6.96 5.67
C ILE A 152 -3.29 7.15 6.87
N ARG A 153 -4.49 6.57 6.81
CA ARG A 153 -5.43 6.60 7.94
C ARG A 153 -4.82 5.96 9.17
N ARG A 154 -5.18 6.47 10.35
CA ARG A 154 -4.69 5.94 11.63
C ARG A 154 -4.93 4.44 11.80
N GLU A 155 -6.10 3.93 11.47
CA GLU A 155 -6.42 2.50 11.67
C GLU A 155 -5.57 1.60 10.76
N ILE A 156 -5.35 2.04 9.52
CA ILE A 156 -4.49 1.35 8.55
C ILE A 156 -3.02 1.46 8.98
N ASP A 157 -2.61 2.63 9.47
CA ASP A 157 -1.26 2.86 10.01
C ASP A 157 -0.98 1.92 11.18
N GLU A 158 -1.87 1.86 12.17
CA GLU A 158 -1.78 0.98 13.32
C GLU A 158 -1.61 -0.49 12.89
N ALA A 159 -2.31 -0.92 11.85
CA ALA A 159 -2.14 -2.25 11.27
C ALA A 159 -0.77 -2.47 10.60
N LEU A 160 -0.17 -1.43 9.99
CA LEU A 160 1.16 -1.47 9.38
C LEU A 160 2.30 -1.38 10.40
N ARG A 161 2.09 -0.73 11.54
CA ARG A 161 3.14 -0.37 12.52
C ARG A 161 4.09 -1.52 12.88
N PRO A 162 3.64 -2.75 13.18
CA PRO A 162 4.57 -3.84 13.48
C PRO A 162 5.57 -4.12 12.37
N GLY A 163 5.15 -4.02 11.10
CA GLY A 163 6.02 -4.18 9.93
C GLY A 163 6.96 -2.99 9.74
N VAL A 164 6.49 -1.77 10.03
CA VAL A 164 7.35 -0.57 10.00
C VAL A 164 8.45 -0.68 11.06
N TYR A 165 8.11 -1.11 12.27
CA TYR A 165 9.09 -1.40 13.32
C TYR A 165 10.03 -2.53 12.92
N ALA A 166 9.56 -3.52 12.17
CA ALA A 166 10.42 -4.54 11.60
C ALA A 166 11.47 -3.94 10.63
N LEU A 167 11.09 -2.99 9.79
CA LEU A 167 12.04 -2.27 8.92
C LEU A 167 13.03 -1.40 9.70
N ILE A 168 12.57 -0.72 10.76
CA ILE A 168 13.46 0.08 11.62
C ILE A 168 14.52 -0.82 12.27
N ASP A 169 14.13 -2.00 12.77
CA ASP A 169 15.05 -2.98 13.33
C ASP A 169 16.00 -3.60 12.30
N ALA A 170 15.58 -3.67 11.04
CA ALA A 170 16.41 -4.15 9.93
C ALA A 170 17.42 -3.11 9.44
N CYS A 171 17.17 -1.80 9.67
CA CYS A 171 18.07 -0.73 9.28
C CYS A 171 19.23 -0.57 10.27
N SER A 172 20.43 -0.35 9.74
CA SER A 172 21.56 0.03 10.59
C SER A 172 21.43 1.46 11.13
N VAL A 173 22.24 1.81 12.13
CA VAL A 173 22.30 3.19 12.65
C VAL A 173 22.66 4.18 11.52
N ASP A 174 23.58 3.80 10.65
CA ASP A 174 24.01 4.61 9.51
C ASP A 174 22.90 4.80 8.48
N ASP A 175 22.08 3.76 8.24
CA ASP A 175 20.93 3.85 7.34
C ASP A 175 19.88 4.83 7.88
N LEU A 176 19.60 4.76 9.17
CA LEU A 176 18.64 5.66 9.82
C LEU A 176 19.17 7.10 9.86
N GLN A 177 20.47 7.29 10.09
CA GLN A 177 21.12 8.60 10.04
C GLN A 177 21.10 9.18 8.60
N TYR A 178 21.32 8.32 7.61
CA TYR A 178 21.18 8.68 6.20
C TYR A 178 19.75 9.14 5.90
N LEU A 179 18.72 8.38 6.29
CA LEU A 179 17.32 8.78 6.10
C LEU A 179 17.01 10.12 6.78
N HIS A 180 17.44 10.30 8.03
CA HIS A 180 17.26 11.56 8.76
C HIS A 180 17.90 12.75 8.03
N THR A 181 19.06 12.55 7.41
CA THR A 181 19.74 13.59 6.62
C THR A 181 19.03 13.86 5.30
N VAL A 182 18.65 12.81 4.57
CA VAL A 182 17.96 12.93 3.27
C VAL A 182 16.59 13.59 3.39
N PHE A 183 15.85 13.32 4.46
CA PHE A 183 14.55 13.94 4.67
C PHE A 183 14.62 15.45 4.96
N GLY A 184 15.78 15.96 5.40
CA GLY A 184 15.92 17.36 5.79
C GLY A 184 14.95 17.76 6.90
N GLU A 185 14.78 19.06 7.14
CA GLU A 185 13.76 19.55 8.07
C GLU A 185 12.36 19.39 7.46
N GLY A 186 11.44 18.73 8.17
CA GLY A 186 10.06 18.58 7.71
C GLY A 186 9.31 17.36 8.26
N PRO A 187 8.10 17.12 7.73
CA PRO A 187 7.20 16.05 8.19
C PRO A 187 7.84 14.66 8.18
N CYS A 188 8.59 14.30 7.14
CA CYS A 188 9.24 12.98 7.06
C CYS A 188 10.28 12.75 8.15
N ARG A 189 11.10 13.77 8.46
CA ARG A 189 12.10 13.68 9.54
C ARG A 189 11.44 13.61 10.92
N ASN A 190 10.36 14.34 11.13
CA ASN A 190 9.58 14.27 12.37
C ASN A 190 8.96 12.88 12.53
N THR A 191 8.33 12.35 11.49
CA THR A 191 7.78 10.99 11.47
C THR A 191 8.84 9.94 11.77
N LEU A 192 10.02 10.01 11.13
CA LEU A 192 11.15 9.10 11.42
C LEU A 192 11.55 9.17 12.90
N THR A 193 11.66 10.38 13.45
CA THR A 193 12.06 10.59 14.85
C THR A 193 11.04 9.99 15.82
N THR A 194 9.75 10.22 15.59
CA THR A 194 8.66 9.65 16.38
C THR A 194 8.67 8.12 16.31
N LEU A 195 8.76 7.55 15.09
CA LEU A 195 8.84 6.11 14.89
C LEU A 195 10.01 5.46 15.63
N GLN A 196 11.19 6.07 15.59
CA GLN A 196 12.37 5.59 16.32
C GLN A 196 12.20 5.69 17.83
N HIS A 197 11.55 6.74 18.32
CA HIS A 197 11.26 6.90 19.74
C HIS A 197 10.27 5.83 20.21
N ASP A 198 9.15 5.66 19.50
CA ASP A 198 8.13 4.66 19.79
C ASP A 198 8.71 3.24 19.75
N TYR A 199 9.56 2.93 18.77
CA TYR A 199 10.23 1.65 18.67
C TYR A 199 11.13 1.38 19.89
N LYS A 200 11.92 2.38 20.31
CA LYS A 200 12.81 2.24 21.47
C LYS A 200 12.03 2.00 22.76
N LEU A 201 10.93 2.72 22.98
CA LEU A 201 10.09 2.57 24.18
C LEU A 201 9.46 1.18 24.26
N ASN A 202 8.96 0.65 23.14
CA ASN A 202 8.16 -0.57 23.15
C ASN A 202 8.98 -1.87 22.97
N PHE A 203 10.16 -1.82 22.35
CA PHE A 203 10.87 -3.06 21.95
C PHE A 203 12.33 -3.13 22.38
N LYS A 204 12.99 -2.00 22.69
CA LYS A 204 14.43 -2.01 23.04
C LYS A 204 14.70 -2.28 24.52
N TYR A 205 13.66 -2.31 25.36
CA TYR A 205 13.77 -2.54 26.81
C TYR A 205 13.20 -3.90 27.30
N GLU A 206 12.70 -4.77 26.42
CA GLU A 206 12.22 -6.13 26.79
C GLU A 206 13.35 -7.18 26.92
N GLY A 207 14.61 -6.74 27.05
CA GLY A 207 15.80 -7.60 27.06
C GLY A 207 16.52 -7.74 28.41
N LYS A 208 15.81 -7.64 29.54
CA LYS A 208 16.31 -8.08 30.86
C LYS A 208 15.17 -8.68 31.69
N VAL A 209 15.01 -9.99 31.57
CA VAL A 209 14.50 -10.85 32.65
C VAL A 209 15.50 -11.97 32.82
#